data_AF-A0A7L5FBY8-F1
#
_entry.id   AF-A0A7L5FBY8-F1
#
_cell.length_a   1.000
_cell.length_b   1.000
_cell.length_c   1.000
_cell.angle_alpha   90.00
_cell.angle_beta   90.00
_cell.angle_gamma   90.00
#
_symmetry.space_group_name_H-M   'P 1'
#
loop_
_entity.id
_entity.type
_entity.pdbx_description
1 polymer ?
#
loop_
_entity_poly.entity_id
_entity_poly.type
_entity_poly.pdbx_seq_one_letter_code
_entity_poly.pdbx_strand_id
1 'polypeptide(L)'
;MDSTVVSTGTEEDKWGGGTKPLNVSYGKMMMWFFILSDALTFTGFLAAYGFSRFKFIEEWPLADEVFNHFPFLHGTDAPMFYVALMTFILIGSSVTMVLAVDAGHQMKQKKVAFYMLLTVIGGMIFVGSQAWEWKNFISGEYGAVTTKGGKILQFLDVETGKRVALEDFAEVGPRDAAPYGNSQGVWFESSGEYNATYTFEEVKKGFEANPNVTIRTQQLILNEETGGSEKLVLSRADALVKLNKDGVGVVEGANLTENEYGAPLFADFFFFITGFHGFHVFSGVMFNLLVFFNVLLGTYERRGSYEMVEKVGLYWHFVDLVWVFVFTFFYLV
;
A
#
# COMPACT_ATOMS: atom_id res chain seq x y z
N MET A 1 -19.50 38.75 -77.00
CA MET A 1 -18.34 37.83 -77.10
C MET A 1 -17.99 37.44 -75.69
N ASP A 2 -18.45 36.26 -75.28
CA ASP A 2 -18.14 35.66 -73.98
C ASP A 2 -16.65 35.29 -73.93
N SER A 3 -15.95 35.79 -72.91
CA SER A 3 -14.68 35.23 -72.47
C SER A 3 -14.92 34.54 -71.13
N THR A 4 -15.14 33.23 -71.18
CA THR A 4 -15.17 32.32 -70.04
C THR A 4 -13.80 32.31 -69.37
N VAL A 5 -13.67 33.01 -68.24
CA VAL A 5 -12.53 32.83 -67.34
C VAL A 5 -12.83 31.57 -66.53
N VAL A 6 -12.23 30.45 -66.95
CA VAL A 6 -12.19 29.22 -66.17
C VAL A 6 -11.40 29.51 -64.90
N SER A 7 -12.11 29.68 -63.77
CA SER A 7 -11.49 29.50 -62.46
C SER A 7 -11.04 28.06 -62.40
N THR A 8 -9.73 27.84 -62.47
CA THR A 8 -9.11 26.58 -62.11
C THR A 8 -9.56 26.27 -60.69
N GLY A 9 -10.48 25.31 -60.57
CA GLY A 9 -10.85 24.74 -59.28
C GLY A 9 -9.56 24.38 -58.58
N THR A 10 -9.30 25.02 -57.44
CA THR A 10 -8.39 24.47 -56.45
C THR A 10 -8.90 23.08 -56.17
N GLU A 11 -8.12 22.09 -56.62
CA GLU A 11 -8.31 20.70 -56.26
C GLU A 11 -8.65 20.65 -54.77
N GLU A 12 -9.82 20.13 -54.44
CA GLU A 12 -10.08 19.68 -53.09
C GLU A 12 -8.97 18.69 -52.76
N ASP A 13 -8.07 19.13 -51.90
CA ASP A 13 -7.08 18.30 -51.27
C ASP A 13 -7.86 17.19 -50.54
N LYS A 14 -7.95 16.01 -51.17
CA LYS A 14 -8.63 14.84 -50.63
C LYS A 14 -7.89 14.28 -49.41
N TRP A 15 -6.75 14.87 -49.05
CA TRP A 15 -6.08 14.69 -47.77
C TRP A 15 -6.01 16.01 -46.98
N GLY A 16 -7.09 16.79 -47.01
CA GLY A 16 -7.31 17.94 -46.16
C GLY A 16 -7.40 17.52 -44.69
N GLY A 17 -6.27 17.47 -44.01
CA GLY A 17 -6.13 17.36 -42.55
C GLY A 17 -6.69 18.57 -41.78
N GLY A 18 -7.87 19.05 -42.17
CA GLY A 18 -8.56 20.21 -41.59
C GLY A 18 -9.51 19.84 -40.45
N THR A 19 -9.95 18.58 -40.36
CA THR A 19 -10.74 18.09 -39.23
C THR A 19 -9.94 17.06 -38.48
N LYS A 20 -9.32 17.47 -37.36
CA LYS A 20 -8.83 16.53 -36.35
C LYS A 20 -10.07 15.76 -35.86
N PRO A 21 -10.27 14.47 -36.21
CA PRO A 21 -11.54 13.78 -35.98
C PRO A 21 -11.93 13.67 -34.49
N LEU A 22 -10.97 13.90 -33.59
CA LEU A 22 -11.18 13.87 -32.14
C LEU A 22 -10.84 15.20 -31.43
N ASN A 23 -10.29 16.20 -32.15
CA ASN A 23 -9.78 17.46 -31.59
C ASN A 23 -8.97 17.34 -30.27
N VAL A 24 -8.30 16.19 -30.05
CA VAL A 24 -7.50 15.93 -28.85
C VAL A 24 -6.13 16.57 -29.00
N SER A 25 -5.70 17.32 -27.97
CA SER A 25 -4.35 17.88 -27.87
C SER A 25 -3.30 16.77 -27.79
N TYR A 26 -2.14 16.94 -28.44
CA TYR A 26 -1.02 15.98 -28.38
C TYR A 26 -0.65 15.63 -26.93
N GLY A 27 -0.63 16.62 -26.04
CA GLY A 27 -0.33 16.39 -24.63
C GLY A 27 -1.35 15.51 -23.91
N LYS A 28 -2.64 15.61 -24.28
CA LYS A 28 -3.68 14.72 -23.73
C LYS A 28 -3.57 13.31 -24.28
N MET A 29 -3.25 13.17 -25.57
CA MET A 29 -3.06 11.86 -26.18
C MET A 29 -1.87 11.11 -25.56
N MET A 30 -0.73 11.77 -25.40
CA MET A 30 0.44 11.16 -24.74
C MET A 30 0.16 10.81 -23.28
N MET A 31 -0.65 11.61 -22.58
CA MET A 31 -1.08 11.28 -21.23
C MET A 31 -1.88 9.98 -21.18
N TRP A 32 -2.79 9.76 -22.13
CA TRP A 32 -3.55 8.50 -22.21
C TRP A 32 -2.65 7.28 -22.50
N PHE A 33 -1.64 7.42 -23.37
CA PHE A 33 -0.67 6.34 -23.60
C PHE A 33 0.14 6.01 -22.35
N PHE A 34 0.59 7.05 -21.63
CA PHE A 34 1.30 6.90 -20.37
C PHE A 34 0.43 6.24 -19.28
N ILE A 35 -0.82 6.66 -19.14
CA ILE A 35 -1.79 6.02 -18.22
C ILE A 35 -2.02 4.55 -18.61
N LEU A 36 -2.16 4.26 -19.89
CA LEU A 36 -2.37 2.89 -20.36
C LEU A 36 -1.16 2.00 -20.05
N SER A 37 0.07 2.49 -20.21
CA SER A 37 1.26 1.71 -19.87
C SER A 37 1.33 1.41 -18.37
N ASP A 38 1.04 2.40 -17.52
CA ASP A 38 1.03 2.18 -16.06
C ASP A 38 -0.09 1.21 -15.65
N ALA A 39 -1.27 1.32 -16.27
CA ALA A 39 -2.39 0.43 -16.01
C ALA A 39 -2.03 -1.04 -16.32
N LEU A 40 -1.32 -1.30 -17.42
CA LEU A 40 -0.83 -2.64 -17.78
C LEU A 40 0.20 -3.15 -16.77
N THR A 41 1.11 -2.29 -16.30
CA THR A 41 2.10 -2.65 -15.27
C THR A 41 1.40 -3.04 -13.95
N PHE A 42 0.45 -2.24 -13.46
CA PHE A 42 -0.33 -2.58 -12.26
C PHE A 42 -1.15 -3.87 -12.44
N THR A 43 -1.73 -4.08 -13.63
CA THR A 43 -2.46 -5.31 -13.94
C THR A 43 -1.55 -6.53 -13.83
N GLY A 44 -0.31 -6.45 -14.34
CA GLY A 44 0.67 -7.52 -14.22
C GLY A 44 1.00 -7.86 -12.76
N PHE A 45 1.18 -6.85 -11.91
CA PHE A 45 1.46 -7.06 -10.48
C PHE A 45 0.26 -7.64 -9.72
N LEU A 46 -0.94 -7.13 -9.96
CA LEU A 46 -2.17 -7.64 -9.32
C LEU A 46 -2.48 -9.08 -9.76
N ALA A 47 -2.24 -9.42 -11.04
CA ALA A 47 -2.39 -10.79 -11.52
C ALA A 47 -1.38 -11.75 -10.86
N ALA A 48 -0.11 -11.32 -10.71
CA ALA A 48 0.91 -12.11 -10.03
C ALA A 48 0.60 -12.32 -8.54
N TYR A 49 0.11 -11.27 -7.86
CA TYR A 49 -0.40 -11.35 -6.50
C TYR A 49 -1.58 -12.34 -6.41
N GLY A 50 -2.58 -12.20 -7.27
CA GLY A 50 -3.77 -13.07 -7.28
C GLY A 50 -3.42 -14.54 -7.49
N PHE A 51 -2.48 -14.85 -8.39
CA PHE A 51 -2.00 -16.22 -8.60
C PHE A 51 -1.26 -16.77 -7.37
N SER A 52 -0.40 -15.95 -6.76
CA SER A 52 0.36 -16.35 -5.57
C SER A 52 -0.57 -16.60 -4.39
N ARG A 53 -1.56 -15.73 -4.19
CA ARG A 53 -2.59 -15.88 -3.17
C ARG A 53 -3.42 -17.15 -3.39
N PHE A 54 -3.84 -17.43 -4.62
CA PHE A 54 -4.61 -18.64 -4.94
C PHE A 54 -3.80 -19.91 -4.67
N LYS A 55 -2.50 -19.90 -4.97
CA LYS A 55 -1.61 -21.03 -4.73
C LYS A 55 -1.39 -21.31 -3.24
N PHE A 56 -1.33 -20.26 -2.41
CA PHE A 56 -1.06 -20.35 -0.97
C PHE A 56 -2.28 -19.97 -0.13
N ILE A 57 -3.48 -20.33 -0.60
CA ILE A 57 -4.74 -19.89 0.01
C ILE A 57 -4.88 -20.33 1.46
N GLU A 58 -4.32 -21.50 1.82
CA GLU A 58 -4.35 -22.04 3.18
C GLU A 58 -3.33 -21.40 4.12
N GLU A 59 -2.41 -20.58 3.61
CA GLU A 59 -1.29 -20.01 4.38
C GLU A 59 -1.24 -18.47 4.26
N TRP A 60 -2.18 -17.87 3.53
CA TRP A 60 -2.20 -16.43 3.30
C TRP A 60 -2.63 -15.68 4.57
N PRO A 61 -2.02 -14.53 4.90
CA PRO A 61 -2.44 -13.74 6.05
C PRO A 61 -3.87 -13.19 5.87
N LEU A 62 -4.60 -13.09 6.98
CA LEU A 62 -5.94 -12.51 7.05
C LEU A 62 -5.83 -10.98 7.18
N ALA A 63 -6.46 -10.23 6.28
CA ALA A 63 -6.37 -8.77 6.22
C ALA A 63 -6.82 -8.09 7.53
N ASP A 64 -7.91 -8.57 8.14
CA ASP A 64 -8.47 -8.04 9.39
C ASP A 64 -7.46 -8.07 10.55
N GLU A 65 -6.57 -9.06 10.57
CA GLU A 65 -5.57 -9.21 11.63
C GLU A 65 -4.25 -8.50 11.33
N VAL A 66 -4.05 -8.05 10.09
CA VAL A 66 -2.87 -7.30 9.65
C VAL A 66 -3.10 -5.81 9.79
N PHE A 67 -4.31 -5.34 9.47
CA PHE A 67 -4.66 -3.93 9.39
C PHE A 67 -5.63 -3.51 10.48
N ASN A 68 -5.24 -3.70 11.74
CA ASN A 68 -5.99 -3.34 12.95
C ASN A 68 -5.56 -1.98 13.57
N HIS A 69 -4.48 -1.38 13.09
CA HIS A 69 -3.89 -0.19 13.69
C HIS A 69 -4.63 1.10 13.27
N PHE A 70 -5.03 1.91 14.26
CA PHE A 70 -5.59 3.25 14.04
C PHE A 70 -4.71 4.31 14.73
N PRO A 71 -4.33 5.41 14.06
CA PRO A 71 -3.48 6.42 14.67
C PRO A 71 -4.18 7.09 15.85
N PHE A 72 -3.47 7.18 16.98
CA PHE A 72 -3.94 7.79 18.24
C PHE A 72 -5.06 7.04 18.98
N LEU A 73 -5.50 5.88 18.50
CA LEU A 73 -6.44 4.99 19.19
C LEU A 73 -5.78 3.61 19.37
N HIS A 74 -5.15 3.40 20.52
CA HIS A 74 -4.59 2.09 20.90
C HIS A 74 -5.69 1.26 21.60
N GLY A 75 -5.86 -0.01 21.19
CA GLY A 75 -6.78 -0.95 21.84
C GLY A 75 -8.23 -0.93 21.35
N THR A 76 -8.56 -0.21 20.27
CA THR A 76 -9.85 -0.37 19.58
C THR A 76 -9.72 -1.43 18.50
N ASP A 77 -10.38 -2.58 18.67
CA ASP A 77 -10.48 -3.66 17.68
C ASP A 77 -11.33 -3.18 16.47
N ALA A 78 -10.79 -2.27 15.67
CA ALA A 78 -11.44 -1.65 14.52
C ALA A 78 -10.67 -1.99 13.23
N PRO A 79 -10.69 -3.27 12.79
CA PRO A 79 -9.97 -3.70 11.60
C PRO A 79 -10.42 -2.91 10.37
N MET A 80 -9.46 -2.53 9.53
CA MET A 80 -9.64 -1.83 8.26
C MET A 80 -10.24 -0.41 8.32
N PHE A 81 -10.66 0.11 9.48
CA PHE A 81 -11.28 1.44 9.56
C PHE A 81 -10.33 2.56 9.12
N TYR A 82 -9.06 2.47 9.53
CA TYR A 82 -8.07 3.45 9.12
C TYR A 82 -7.82 3.43 7.60
N VAL A 83 -7.75 2.22 7.05
CA VAL A 83 -7.58 1.99 5.61
C VAL A 83 -8.77 2.51 4.81
N ALA A 84 -9.98 2.27 5.31
CA ALA A 84 -11.22 2.80 4.73
C ALA A 84 -11.25 4.34 4.77
N LEU A 85 -10.82 4.95 5.88
CA LEU A 85 -10.74 6.40 6.02
C LEU A 85 -9.76 7.01 5.02
N MET A 86 -8.55 6.47 4.88
CA MET A 86 -7.59 7.00 3.90
C MET A 86 -8.10 6.84 2.45
N THR A 87 -8.78 5.73 2.15
CA THR A 87 -9.40 5.50 0.84
C THR A 87 -10.52 6.52 0.58
N PHE A 88 -11.36 6.80 1.58
CA PHE A 88 -12.39 7.85 1.48
C PHE A 88 -11.77 9.24 1.23
N ILE A 89 -10.67 9.56 1.91
CA ILE A 89 -9.94 10.83 1.71
C ILE A 89 -9.39 10.92 0.28
N LEU A 90 -8.82 9.83 -0.25
CA LEU A 90 -8.27 9.81 -1.61
C LEU A 90 -9.35 9.99 -2.68
N ILE A 91 -10.44 9.23 -2.59
CA ILE A 91 -11.60 9.37 -3.50
C ILE A 91 -12.20 10.78 -3.38
N GLY A 92 -12.32 11.31 -2.16
CA GLY A 92 -12.75 12.68 -1.92
C GLY A 92 -11.83 13.73 -2.59
N SER A 93 -10.51 13.51 -2.56
CA SER A 93 -9.52 14.36 -3.23
C SER A 93 -9.64 14.35 -4.76
N SER A 94 -10.13 13.24 -5.31
CA SER A 94 -10.45 13.06 -6.72
C SER A 94 -11.66 13.92 -7.09
N VAL A 95 -12.73 13.91 -6.29
CA VAL A 95 -13.89 14.79 -6.50
C VAL A 95 -13.48 16.27 -6.49
N THR A 96 -12.63 16.69 -5.56
CA THR A 96 -12.14 18.08 -5.53
C THR A 96 -11.30 18.41 -6.77
N MET A 97 -10.55 17.44 -7.32
CA MET A 97 -9.83 17.65 -8.57
C MET A 97 -10.75 17.90 -9.76
N VAL A 98 -11.85 17.13 -9.89
CA VAL A 98 -12.84 17.36 -10.96
C VAL A 98 -13.41 18.78 -10.86
N LEU A 99 -13.74 19.23 -9.65
CA LEU A 99 -14.24 20.58 -9.41
C LEU A 99 -13.20 21.66 -9.73
N ALA A 100 -11.92 21.39 -9.53
CA ALA A 100 -10.83 22.27 -9.93
C ALA A 100 -10.73 22.40 -11.46
N VAL A 101 -10.85 21.29 -12.19
CA VAL A 101 -10.84 21.27 -13.65
C VAL A 101 -12.05 22.03 -14.22
N ASP A 102 -13.26 21.80 -13.69
CA ASP A 102 -14.47 22.53 -14.10
C ASP A 102 -14.35 24.04 -13.83
N ALA A 103 -13.86 24.42 -12.64
CA ALA A 103 -13.57 25.82 -12.34
C ALA A 103 -12.53 26.43 -13.30
N GLY A 104 -11.59 25.62 -13.79
CA GLY A 104 -10.58 26.00 -14.78
C GLY A 104 -11.20 26.28 -16.15
N HIS A 105 -12.15 25.44 -16.59
CA HIS A 105 -12.92 25.69 -17.81
C HIS A 105 -13.75 26.99 -17.73
N GLN A 106 -14.24 27.32 -16.53
CA GLN A 106 -14.95 28.56 -16.27
C GLN A 106 -14.02 29.77 -16.02
N MET A 107 -12.70 29.59 -16.15
CA MET A 107 -11.67 30.62 -15.90
C MET A 107 -11.74 31.25 -14.49
N LYS A 108 -12.20 30.49 -13.49
CA LYS A 108 -12.36 30.96 -12.10
C LYS A 108 -11.14 30.62 -11.24
N GLN A 109 -10.03 31.35 -11.42
CA GLN A 109 -8.74 31.09 -10.76
C GLN A 109 -8.85 30.83 -9.25
N LYS A 110 -9.58 31.67 -8.51
CA LYS A 110 -9.74 31.50 -7.04
C LYS A 110 -10.38 30.16 -6.67
N LYS A 111 -11.35 29.70 -7.45
CA LYS A 111 -12.00 28.39 -7.22
C LYS A 111 -11.07 27.24 -7.60
N VAL A 112 -10.34 27.36 -8.71
CA VAL A 112 -9.31 26.39 -9.11
C VAL A 112 -8.29 26.22 -7.99
N ALA A 113 -7.74 27.33 -7.49
CA ALA A 113 -6.76 27.31 -6.40
C ALA A 113 -7.31 26.63 -5.14
N PHE A 114 -8.54 26.98 -4.73
CA PHE A 114 -9.16 26.38 -3.54
C PHE A 114 -9.34 24.86 -3.68
N TYR A 115 -9.90 24.39 -4.79
CA TYR A 115 -10.13 22.96 -5.00
C TYR A 115 -8.82 22.17 -5.17
N MET A 116 -7.83 22.75 -5.85
CA MET A 116 -6.50 22.17 -5.94
C MET A 116 -5.82 22.04 -4.58
N LEU A 117 -5.97 23.05 -3.71
CA LEU A 117 -5.43 22.99 -2.35
C LEU A 117 -6.04 21.82 -1.57
N LEU A 118 -7.36 21.62 -1.68
CA LEU A 118 -8.03 20.47 -1.05
C LEU A 118 -7.50 19.14 -1.59
N THR A 119 -7.31 19.02 -2.91
CA THR A 119 -6.73 17.82 -3.50
C THR A 119 -5.31 17.55 -3.00
N VAL A 120 -4.46 18.58 -2.94
CA VAL A 120 -3.08 18.46 -2.42
C VAL A 120 -3.09 18.02 -0.96
N ILE A 121 -3.95 18.60 -0.12
CA ILE A 121 -4.07 18.21 1.29
C ILE A 121 -4.50 16.75 1.41
N GLY A 122 -5.53 16.32 0.67
CA GLY A 122 -5.98 14.92 0.66
C GLY A 122 -4.87 13.96 0.24
N GLY A 123 -4.12 14.30 -0.81
CA GLY A 123 -2.98 13.52 -1.26
C GLY A 123 -1.84 13.44 -0.25
N MET A 124 -1.49 14.54 0.42
CA MET A 124 -0.46 14.55 1.46
C MET A 124 -0.87 13.72 2.68
N ILE A 125 -2.14 13.82 3.10
CA ILE A 125 -2.68 13.00 4.19
C ILE A 125 -2.56 11.52 3.81
N PHE A 126 -2.97 11.15 2.60
CA PHE A 126 -2.88 9.77 2.12
C PHE A 126 -1.43 9.23 2.13
N VAL A 127 -0.47 9.97 1.57
CA VAL A 127 0.95 9.53 1.55
C VAL A 127 1.51 9.43 2.97
N GLY A 128 1.17 10.37 3.85
CA GLY A 128 1.55 10.31 5.26
C GLY A 128 0.95 9.11 5.98
N SER A 129 -0.31 8.78 5.67
CA SER A 129 -1.01 7.62 6.21
C SER A 129 -0.37 6.31 5.77
N GLN A 130 0.00 6.19 4.49
CA GLN A 130 0.73 5.03 3.98
C GLN A 130 2.11 4.86 4.63
N ALA A 131 2.87 5.94 4.77
CA ALA A 131 4.17 5.89 5.44
C ALA A 131 4.05 5.46 6.90
N TRP A 132 2.99 5.88 7.59
CA TRP A 132 2.70 5.44 8.96
C TRP A 132 2.30 3.97 9.05
N GLU A 133 1.44 3.50 8.14
CA GLU A 133 1.04 2.10 8.06
C GLU A 133 2.24 1.19 7.81
N TRP A 134 3.11 1.56 6.85
CA TRP A 134 4.38 0.88 6.60
C TRP A 134 5.27 0.85 7.83
N LYS A 135 5.38 1.97 8.54
CA LYS A 135 6.21 2.02 9.75
C LYS A 135 5.75 1.01 10.79
N ASN A 136 4.44 0.94 11.08
CA ASN A 136 3.90 -0.02 12.05
C ASN A 136 4.06 -1.47 11.55
N PHE A 137 3.83 -1.70 10.27
CA PHE A 137 3.96 -3.02 9.67
C PHE A 137 5.42 -3.52 9.69
N ILE A 138 6.39 -2.61 9.50
CA ILE A 138 7.83 -2.91 9.58
C ILE A 138 8.28 -3.12 11.02
N SER A 139 7.78 -2.33 11.98
CA SER A 139 8.15 -2.50 13.40
C SER A 139 7.55 -3.76 14.01
N GLY A 140 6.36 -4.15 13.55
CA GLY A 140 5.58 -5.20 14.15
C GLY A 140 4.91 -4.79 15.47
N GLU A 141 3.98 -5.63 15.91
CA GLU A 141 3.25 -5.44 17.18
C GLU A 141 3.40 -6.65 18.10
N TYR A 142 3.40 -7.88 17.56
CA TYR A 142 3.37 -9.09 18.38
C TYR A 142 4.65 -9.90 18.34
N GLY A 143 5.36 -9.94 17.21
CA GLY A 143 6.42 -10.91 16.98
C GLY A 143 5.90 -12.34 16.76
N ALA A 144 6.72 -13.15 16.11
CA ALA A 144 6.43 -14.54 15.78
C ALA A 144 7.70 -15.40 15.82
N VAL A 145 7.54 -16.72 15.86
CA VAL A 145 8.65 -17.67 15.72
C VAL A 145 8.65 -18.30 14.32
N THR A 146 9.79 -18.27 13.64
CA THR A 146 9.96 -18.95 12.35
C THR A 146 10.33 -20.41 12.55
N THR A 147 9.80 -21.25 11.65
CA THR A 147 10.06 -22.69 11.62
C THR A 147 11.10 -23.06 10.57
N LYS A 148 11.71 -24.24 10.69
CA LYS A 148 12.62 -24.83 9.67
C LYS A 148 12.04 -24.86 8.26
N GLY A 149 10.71 -24.90 8.14
CA GLY A 149 9.99 -24.88 6.87
C GLY A 149 9.66 -23.48 6.35
N GLY A 150 10.13 -22.40 6.98
CA GLY A 150 9.83 -21.02 6.61
C GLY A 150 8.42 -20.54 6.97
N LYS A 151 7.68 -21.33 7.75
CA LYS A 151 6.35 -20.96 8.27
C LYS A 151 6.48 -20.27 9.62
N ILE A 152 5.51 -19.45 9.96
CA ILE A 152 5.48 -18.74 11.23
C ILE A 152 4.55 -19.39 12.27
N LEU A 153 4.92 -19.22 13.53
CA LEU A 153 4.17 -19.59 14.73
C LEU A 153 3.86 -18.31 15.51
N GLN A 154 2.58 -18.08 15.76
CA GLN A 154 2.08 -16.91 16.49
C GLN A 154 1.57 -17.34 17.86
N PHE A 155 1.60 -16.45 18.84
CA PHE A 155 1.24 -16.74 20.23
C PHE A 155 -0.11 -16.14 20.60
N LEU A 156 -0.94 -16.92 21.29
CA LEU A 156 -2.25 -16.51 21.77
C LEU A 156 -2.42 -16.87 23.23
N ASP A 157 -3.19 -16.06 23.92
CA ASP A 157 -3.68 -16.35 25.27
C ASP A 157 -4.89 -17.30 25.18
N VAL A 158 -4.87 -18.34 26.01
CA VAL A 158 -5.90 -19.40 26.01
C VAL A 158 -7.23 -18.94 26.60
N GLU A 159 -7.22 -17.97 27.52
CA GLU A 159 -8.41 -17.46 28.20
C GLU A 159 -9.14 -16.41 27.36
N THR A 160 -8.39 -15.51 26.74
CA THR A 160 -8.95 -14.40 25.94
C THR A 160 -9.05 -14.71 24.46
N GLY A 161 -8.29 -15.68 23.95
CA GLY A 161 -8.15 -15.96 22.53
C GLY A 161 -7.47 -14.84 21.74
N LYS A 162 -6.91 -13.83 22.43
CA LYS A 162 -6.21 -12.69 21.80
C LYS A 162 -4.75 -13.03 21.56
N ARG A 163 -4.15 -12.36 20.57
CA ARG A 163 -2.70 -12.46 20.31
C ARG A 163 -1.92 -11.85 21.47
N VAL A 164 -0.82 -12.50 21.82
CA VAL A 164 0.10 -12.08 22.88
C VAL A 164 1.41 -11.67 22.23
N ALA A 165 1.94 -10.52 22.60
CA ALA A 165 3.20 -10.05 22.07
C ALA A 165 4.37 -10.76 22.76
N LEU A 166 5.51 -10.91 22.09
CA LEU A 166 6.71 -11.51 22.66
C LEU A 166 7.16 -10.77 23.92
N GLU A 167 6.95 -9.46 23.98
CA GLU A 167 7.28 -8.63 25.14
C GLU A 167 6.50 -8.98 26.42
N ASP A 168 5.31 -9.58 26.29
CA ASP A 168 4.48 -9.90 27.44
C ASP A 168 4.95 -11.15 28.19
N PHE A 169 5.72 -12.03 27.53
CA PHE A 169 6.08 -13.33 28.09
C PHE A 169 7.55 -13.74 27.94
N ALA A 170 8.30 -13.13 27.01
CA ALA A 170 9.72 -13.40 26.83
C ALA A 170 10.56 -12.43 27.66
N GLU A 171 11.42 -12.97 28.52
CA GLU A 171 12.37 -12.17 29.28
C GLU A 171 13.72 -12.10 28.56
N VAL A 172 14.24 -10.88 28.37
CA VAL A 172 15.57 -10.67 27.78
C VAL A 172 16.64 -11.03 28.82
N GLY A 173 17.50 -11.99 28.47
CA GLY A 173 18.63 -12.41 29.28
C GLY A 173 19.85 -11.50 29.12
N PRO A 174 20.90 -11.69 29.93
CA PRO A 174 22.16 -10.99 29.76
C PRO A 174 22.80 -11.37 28.41
N ARG A 175 23.07 -10.37 27.57
CA ARG A 175 23.75 -10.55 26.27
C ARG A 175 25.21 -10.17 26.40
N ASP A 176 26.11 -11.05 25.93
CA ASP A 176 27.56 -10.87 26.02
C ASP A 176 28.13 -9.81 25.05
N ALA A 177 27.29 -9.02 24.38
CA ALA A 177 27.72 -8.03 23.40
C ALA A 177 27.06 -6.67 23.58
N ALA A 178 27.88 -5.62 23.65
CA ALA A 178 27.43 -4.25 23.54
C ALA A 178 26.94 -3.97 22.11
N PRO A 179 25.77 -3.33 21.91
CA PRO A 179 25.31 -2.97 20.59
C PRO A 179 26.31 -2.02 19.93
N TYR A 180 26.76 -2.34 18.72
CA TYR A 180 27.42 -1.34 17.89
C TYR A 180 26.41 -0.23 17.62
N GLY A 181 26.71 1.00 18.07
CA GLY A 181 25.84 2.13 17.79
C GLY A 181 25.68 2.33 16.27
N ASN A 182 24.63 3.04 15.86
CA ASN A 182 24.26 3.30 14.45
C ASN A 182 25.40 3.87 13.57
N SER A 183 26.50 4.32 14.19
CA SER A 183 27.71 4.86 13.56
C SER A 183 28.91 3.90 13.51
N GLN A 184 28.80 2.66 14.01
CA GLN A 184 29.91 1.71 14.16
C GLN A 184 29.71 0.38 13.43
N GLY A 185 28.88 0.35 12.37
CA GLY A 185 28.72 -0.84 11.55
C GLY A 185 30.02 -1.25 10.85
N VAL A 186 30.43 -2.50 11.03
CA VAL A 186 31.48 -3.14 10.23
C VAL A 186 30.82 -3.63 8.94
N TRP A 187 31.30 -3.16 7.79
CA TRP A 187 30.82 -3.64 6.50
C TRP A 187 31.02 -5.16 6.42
N PHE A 188 29.99 -5.89 5.97
CA PHE A 188 29.97 -7.34 5.80
C PHE A 188 29.87 -8.20 7.07
N GLU A 189 29.72 -7.62 8.27
CA GLU A 189 29.18 -8.36 9.41
C GLU A 189 27.65 -8.30 9.37
N SER A 190 27.04 -9.46 9.09
CA SER A 190 25.64 -9.68 9.43
C SER A 190 25.55 -9.71 10.95
N SER A 191 24.83 -8.77 11.53
CA SER A 191 24.54 -8.68 12.96
C SER A 191 23.58 -9.80 13.39
N GLY A 192 23.91 -11.07 13.15
CA GLY A 192 23.12 -12.30 13.34
C GLY A 192 21.78 -12.13 14.10
N GLU A 193 21.67 -12.71 15.29
CA GLU A 193 20.56 -12.42 16.23
C GLU A 193 20.78 -11.09 17.00
N TYR A 194 21.79 -10.30 16.63
CA TYR A 194 22.23 -9.13 17.40
C TYR A 194 21.26 -7.94 17.33
N ASN A 195 20.47 -7.84 16.26
CA ASN A 195 19.40 -6.84 16.13
C ASN A 195 18.00 -7.36 16.51
N ALA A 196 17.86 -8.66 16.83
CA ALA A 196 16.59 -9.22 17.26
C ALA A 196 16.31 -8.78 18.70
N THR A 197 15.11 -8.29 19.00
CA THR A 197 14.75 -7.88 20.37
C THR A 197 14.73 -9.10 21.29
N TYR A 198 14.40 -10.29 20.76
CA TYR A 198 14.37 -11.57 21.47
C TYR A 198 15.09 -12.69 20.70
N THR A 199 15.78 -13.56 21.42
CA THR A 199 16.36 -14.80 20.87
C THR A 199 15.36 -15.96 20.96
N PHE A 200 15.54 -16.99 20.14
CA PHE A 200 14.65 -18.16 20.16
C PHE A 200 14.61 -18.86 21.52
N GLU A 201 15.77 -18.97 22.20
CA GLU A 201 15.85 -19.60 23.52
C GLU A 201 15.15 -18.78 24.61
N GLU A 202 15.21 -17.44 24.54
CA GLU A 202 14.47 -16.54 25.45
C GLU A 202 12.95 -16.71 25.26
N VAL A 203 12.49 -16.70 24.01
CA VAL A 203 11.06 -16.92 23.70
C VAL A 203 10.60 -18.30 24.13
N LYS A 204 11.41 -19.34 23.90
CA LYS A 204 11.11 -20.70 24.32
C LYS A 204 11.00 -20.82 25.83
N LYS A 205 11.94 -20.24 26.58
CA LYS A 205 11.91 -20.24 28.05
C LYS A 205 10.70 -19.47 28.60
N GLY A 206 10.41 -18.30 28.02
CA GLY A 206 9.22 -17.52 28.36
C GLY A 206 7.92 -18.27 28.06
N PHE A 207 7.88 -18.98 26.94
CA PHE A 207 6.74 -19.83 26.59
C PHE A 207 6.60 -21.00 27.57
N GLU A 208 7.67 -21.68 27.97
CA GLU A 208 7.60 -22.77 28.96
C GLU A 208 7.17 -22.28 30.36
N ALA A 209 7.51 -21.05 30.73
CA ALA A 209 7.13 -20.44 32.00
C ALA A 209 5.63 -20.06 32.06
N ASN A 210 5.01 -19.75 30.91
CA ASN A 210 3.64 -19.27 30.84
C ASN A 210 2.67 -20.36 30.31
N PRO A 211 1.93 -21.07 31.18
CA PRO A 211 1.01 -22.13 30.75
C PRO A 211 -0.19 -21.61 29.97
N ASN A 212 -0.57 -20.34 30.18
CA ASN A 212 -1.72 -19.68 29.54
C ASN A 212 -1.50 -19.27 28.08
N VAL A 213 -0.28 -19.40 27.56
CA VAL A 213 0.03 -19.07 26.16
C VAL A 213 0.05 -20.34 25.32
N THR A 214 -0.64 -20.33 24.18
CA THR A 214 -0.60 -21.38 23.16
C THR A 214 -0.10 -20.86 21.82
N ILE A 215 0.16 -21.76 20.89
CA ILE A 215 0.64 -21.44 19.54
C ILE A 215 -0.47 -21.63 18.52
N ARG A 216 -0.58 -20.67 17.63
CA ARG A 216 -1.36 -20.73 16.40
C ARG A 216 -0.45 -20.78 15.20
N THR A 217 -0.81 -21.64 14.26
CA THR A 217 -0.05 -21.82 13.02
C THR A 217 -0.58 -20.91 11.91
N GLN A 218 0.20 -20.78 10.84
CA GLN A 218 -0.19 -20.07 9.63
C GLN A 218 -1.31 -20.77 8.83
N GLN A 219 -1.59 -22.04 9.11
CA GLN A 219 -2.57 -22.82 8.35
C GLN A 219 -4.01 -22.37 8.67
N LEU A 220 -4.78 -22.12 7.62
CA LEU A 220 -6.19 -21.76 7.70
C LEU A 220 -7.08 -23.01 7.70
N ILE A 221 -8.02 -23.05 8.63
CA ILE A 221 -9.10 -24.04 8.75
C ILE A 221 -10.44 -23.32 8.56
N LEU A 222 -11.39 -24.00 7.93
CA LEU A 222 -12.75 -23.51 7.81
C LEU A 222 -13.47 -23.76 9.13
N ASN A 223 -13.96 -22.70 9.78
CA ASN A 223 -14.84 -22.83 10.92
C ASN A 223 -16.25 -23.20 10.40
N GLU A 224 -16.71 -24.41 10.74
CA GLU A 224 -18.01 -24.94 10.28
C GLU A 224 -19.21 -24.14 10.82
N GLU A 225 -19.04 -23.38 11.91
CA GLU A 225 -20.11 -22.60 12.55
C GLU A 225 -20.24 -21.19 11.97
N THR A 226 -19.13 -20.52 11.65
CA THR A 226 -19.11 -19.14 11.13
C THR A 226 -18.97 -19.08 9.61
N GLY A 227 -18.56 -20.19 8.98
CA GLY A 227 -18.21 -20.24 7.54
C GLY A 227 -16.96 -19.43 7.18
N GLY A 228 -16.24 -18.89 8.17
CA GLY A 228 -15.03 -18.09 8.01
C GLY A 228 -13.74 -18.94 8.05
N SER A 229 -12.66 -18.43 7.46
CA SER A 229 -11.33 -19.02 7.55
C SER A 229 -10.62 -18.54 8.82
N GLU A 230 -10.33 -19.45 9.74
CA GLU A 230 -9.60 -19.18 10.98
C GLU A 230 -8.24 -19.88 10.99
N LYS A 231 -7.25 -19.32 11.67
CA LYS A 231 -5.93 -19.96 11.77
C LYS A 231 -5.96 -21.10 12.81
N LEU A 232 -5.37 -22.24 12.47
CA LEU A 232 -5.32 -23.43 13.33
C LEU A 232 -4.57 -23.15 14.63
N VAL A 233 -5.30 -23.21 15.75
CA VAL A 233 -4.77 -23.13 17.11
C VAL A 233 -4.41 -24.52 17.60
N LEU A 234 -3.19 -24.71 18.10
CA LEU A 234 -2.71 -25.98 18.60
C LEU A 234 -3.06 -26.17 20.08
N SER A 235 -3.20 -27.43 20.49
CA SER A 235 -3.23 -27.77 21.91
C SER A 235 -1.87 -27.43 22.54
N ARG A 236 -1.85 -27.17 23.86
CA ARG A 236 -0.61 -26.78 24.55
C ARG A 236 0.51 -27.81 24.43
N ALA A 237 0.15 -29.10 24.49
CA ALA A 237 1.10 -30.20 24.35
C ALA A 237 1.70 -30.24 22.93
N ASP A 238 0.86 -30.10 21.91
CA ASP A 238 1.29 -30.09 20.51
C ASP A 238 2.10 -28.83 20.18
N ALA A 239 1.74 -27.69 20.77
CA ALA A 239 2.46 -26.43 20.64
C ALA A 239 3.90 -26.55 21.15
N LEU A 240 4.12 -27.16 22.32
CA LEU A 240 5.46 -27.40 22.86
C LEU A 240 6.28 -28.34 21.97
N VAL A 241 5.66 -29.41 21.46
CA VAL A 241 6.33 -30.35 20.55
C VAL A 241 6.73 -29.63 19.26
N LYS A 242 5.83 -28.82 18.70
CA LYS A 242 6.07 -28.11 17.44
C LYS A 242 7.14 -27.03 17.61
N LEU A 243 7.10 -26.25 18.68
CA LEU A 243 8.10 -25.23 18.97
C LEU A 243 9.49 -25.84 19.11
N ASN A 244 9.62 -26.92 19.88
CA ASN A 244 10.91 -27.58 20.12
C ASN A 244 11.48 -28.28 18.89
N LYS A 245 10.63 -28.82 18.03
CA LYS A 245 11.05 -29.57 16.85
C LYS A 245 11.38 -28.66 15.67
N ASP A 246 10.50 -27.70 15.42
CA ASP A 246 10.46 -26.94 14.18
C ASP A 246 10.96 -25.50 14.36
N GLY A 247 10.97 -24.92 15.57
CA GLY A 247 11.40 -23.54 15.81
C GLY A 247 12.90 -23.32 15.54
N VAL A 248 13.23 -22.19 14.91
CA VAL A 248 14.61 -21.83 14.53
C VAL A 248 14.98 -20.43 14.95
N GLY A 249 14.06 -19.46 14.83
CA GLY A 249 14.36 -18.06 15.03
C GLY A 249 13.13 -17.24 15.35
N VAL A 250 13.34 -15.98 15.70
CA VAL A 250 12.30 -15.00 16.04
C VAL A 250 12.21 -13.97 14.93
N VAL A 251 10.99 -13.57 14.59
CA VAL A 251 10.68 -12.56 13.58
C VAL A 251 9.81 -11.50 14.22
N GLU A 252 10.18 -10.23 14.06
CA GLU A 252 9.41 -9.07 14.52
C GLU A 252 9.11 -8.18 13.31
N GLY A 253 7.83 -7.85 13.13
CA GLY A 253 7.36 -7.07 12.00
C GLY A 253 7.47 -7.78 10.66
N ALA A 254 7.48 -6.98 9.60
CA ALA A 254 7.55 -7.46 8.23
C ALA A 254 8.59 -6.70 7.39
N ASN A 255 9.36 -7.45 6.63
CA ASN A 255 10.32 -6.97 5.66
C ASN A 255 10.28 -7.86 4.40
N LEU A 256 11.22 -7.69 3.47
CA LEU A 256 11.28 -8.43 2.21
C LEU A 256 11.76 -9.89 2.36
N THR A 257 12.12 -10.32 3.57
CA THR A 257 12.67 -11.66 3.84
C THR A 257 11.90 -12.39 4.93
N GLU A 258 11.33 -11.66 5.88
CA GLU A 258 10.64 -12.18 7.05
C GLU A 258 9.33 -11.42 7.25
N ASN A 259 8.30 -12.12 7.74
CA ASN A 259 6.97 -11.56 7.93
C ASN A 259 6.28 -12.22 9.11
N GLU A 260 6.02 -11.46 10.18
CA GLU A 260 5.32 -11.98 11.38
C GLU A 260 3.83 -12.29 11.15
N TYR A 261 3.25 -11.83 10.04
CA TYR A 261 1.82 -11.93 9.78
C TYR A 261 1.42 -13.16 8.95
N GLY A 262 2.34 -13.69 8.14
CA GLY A 262 2.12 -14.82 7.26
C GLY A 262 3.30 -15.11 6.34
N ALA A 263 3.02 -15.52 5.10
CA ALA A 263 4.05 -15.85 4.14
C ALA A 263 4.90 -14.62 3.79
N PRO A 264 6.23 -14.74 3.65
CA PRO A 264 7.08 -13.62 3.22
C PRO A 264 6.65 -13.01 1.88
N LEU A 265 6.16 -13.86 0.96
CA LEU A 265 5.60 -13.44 -0.33
C LEU A 265 4.48 -12.40 -0.21
N PHE A 266 3.68 -12.45 0.85
CA PHE A 266 2.65 -11.43 1.08
C PHE A 266 3.28 -10.06 1.31
N ALA A 267 4.30 -9.99 2.18
CA ALA A 267 5.00 -8.74 2.48
C ALA A 267 5.70 -8.20 1.22
N ASP A 268 6.32 -9.07 0.42
CA ASP A 268 6.95 -8.69 -0.85
C ASP A 268 5.97 -8.01 -1.80
N PHE A 269 4.82 -8.65 -2.07
CA PHE A 269 3.80 -8.06 -2.93
C PHE A 269 3.18 -6.81 -2.32
N PHE A 270 2.94 -6.81 -1.01
CA PHE A 270 2.38 -5.67 -0.30
C PHE A 270 3.28 -4.45 -0.44
N PHE A 271 4.54 -4.53 -0.01
CA PHE A 271 5.49 -3.41 -0.08
C PHE A 271 5.78 -2.98 -1.52
N PHE A 272 5.90 -3.92 -2.45
CA PHE A 272 6.21 -3.58 -3.83
C PHE A 272 5.03 -2.89 -4.53
N ILE A 273 3.81 -3.44 -4.44
CA ILE A 273 2.63 -2.88 -5.11
C ILE A 273 2.20 -1.57 -4.46
N THR A 274 2.08 -1.53 -3.13
CA THR A 274 1.67 -0.31 -2.41
C THR A 274 2.77 0.75 -2.47
N GLY A 275 4.05 0.36 -2.53
CA GLY A 275 5.18 1.28 -2.65
C GLY A 275 5.28 1.88 -4.05
N PHE A 276 5.12 1.06 -5.08
CA PHE A 276 5.03 1.55 -6.47
C PHE A 276 3.83 2.50 -6.64
N HIS A 277 2.67 2.15 -6.07
CA HIS A 277 1.53 3.05 -6.03
C HIS A 277 1.82 4.34 -5.25
N GLY A 278 2.40 4.23 -4.05
CA GLY A 278 2.79 5.37 -3.22
C GLY A 278 3.73 6.34 -3.92
N PHE A 279 4.64 5.83 -4.75
CA PHE A 279 5.49 6.66 -5.63
C PHE A 279 4.66 7.44 -6.67
N HIS A 280 3.65 6.81 -7.29
CA HIS A 280 2.74 7.50 -8.22
C HIS A 280 1.94 8.58 -7.51
N VAL A 281 1.39 8.29 -6.32
CA VAL A 281 0.68 9.30 -5.52
C VAL A 281 1.62 10.44 -5.14
N PHE A 282 2.82 10.14 -4.64
CA PHE A 282 3.80 11.15 -4.27
C PHE A 282 4.15 12.07 -5.45
N SER A 283 4.47 11.50 -6.61
CA SER A 283 4.73 12.29 -7.83
C SER A 283 3.50 13.10 -8.27
N GLY A 284 2.30 12.55 -8.13
CA GLY A 284 1.04 13.24 -8.39
C GLY A 284 0.82 14.43 -7.45
N VAL A 285 1.13 14.29 -6.16
CA VAL A 285 1.09 15.39 -5.18
C VAL A 285 2.08 16.48 -5.58
N MET A 286 3.29 16.10 -6.01
CA MET A 286 4.29 17.07 -6.50
C MET A 286 3.80 17.81 -7.74
N PHE A 287 3.20 17.12 -8.73
CA PHE A 287 2.62 17.76 -9.90
C PHE A 287 1.46 18.70 -9.53
N ASN A 288 0.59 18.29 -8.60
CA ASN A 288 -0.48 19.12 -8.09
C ASN A 288 0.01 20.37 -7.36
N LEU A 289 1.07 20.25 -6.55
CA LEU A 289 1.72 21.40 -5.91
C LEU A 289 2.31 22.36 -6.95
N LEU A 290 3.01 21.86 -7.96
CA LEU A 290 3.59 22.69 -9.02
C LEU A 290 2.50 23.45 -9.79
N VAL A 291 1.43 22.78 -10.17
CA VAL A 291 0.30 23.41 -10.86
C VAL A 291 -0.43 24.38 -9.93
N PHE A 292 -0.59 24.06 -8.63
CA PHE A 292 -1.20 24.94 -7.64
C PHE A 292 -0.46 26.28 -7.55
N PHE A 293 0.87 26.26 -7.39
CA PHE A 293 1.67 27.49 -7.38
C PHE A 293 1.57 28.26 -8.70
N ASN A 294 1.54 27.55 -9.84
CA ASN A 294 1.36 28.21 -11.14
C ASN A 294 -0.02 28.86 -11.30
N VAL A 295 -1.08 28.29 -10.71
CA VAL A 295 -2.41 28.92 -10.64
C VAL A 295 -2.34 30.19 -9.80
N LEU A 296 -1.71 30.15 -8.62
CA LEU A 296 -1.56 31.32 -7.75
C LEU A 296 -0.77 32.45 -8.40
N LEU A 297 0.27 32.12 -9.18
CA LEU A 297 1.07 33.08 -9.93
C LEU A 297 0.35 33.66 -11.17
N GLY A 298 -0.87 33.22 -11.46
CA GLY A 298 -1.65 33.70 -12.61
C GLY A 298 -1.11 33.22 -13.97
N THR A 299 -0.22 32.21 -13.98
CA THR A 299 0.41 31.73 -15.22
C THR A 299 -0.62 31.24 -16.24
N TYR A 300 -1.68 30.57 -15.78
CA TYR A 300 -2.73 30.04 -16.64
C TYR A 300 -3.76 31.07 -17.08
N GLU A 301 -4.02 32.11 -16.27
CA GLU A 301 -4.82 33.27 -16.72
C GLU A 301 -4.12 34.02 -17.85
N ARG A 302 -2.80 34.24 -17.73
CA ARG A 302 -1.99 34.85 -18.80
C ARG A 302 -1.93 34.01 -20.07
N ARG A 303 -2.01 32.68 -19.94
CA ARG A 303 -2.04 31.74 -21.09
C ARG A 303 -3.44 31.56 -21.68
N GLY A 304 -4.50 31.98 -20.99
CA GLY A 304 -5.89 31.82 -21.42
C GLY A 304 -6.42 30.38 -21.42
N SER A 305 -5.71 29.43 -20.77
CA SER A 305 -6.09 28.02 -20.74
C SER A 305 -5.57 27.30 -19.50
N TYR A 306 -6.44 26.48 -18.90
CA TYR A 306 -6.15 25.61 -17.76
C TYR A 306 -5.90 24.14 -18.17
N GLU A 307 -5.53 23.88 -19.43
CA GLU A 307 -5.28 22.52 -19.97
C GLU A 307 -4.24 21.72 -19.15
N MET A 308 -3.30 22.39 -18.46
CA MET A 308 -2.34 21.71 -17.58
C MET A 308 -3.00 21.15 -16.31
N VAL A 309 -3.99 21.84 -15.74
CA VAL A 309 -4.78 21.33 -14.60
C VAL A 309 -5.53 20.08 -15.02
N GLU A 310 -6.08 20.05 -16.23
CA GLU A 310 -6.78 18.88 -16.75
C GLU A 310 -5.84 17.67 -16.95
N LYS A 311 -4.63 17.87 -17.50
CA LYS A 311 -3.65 16.79 -17.68
C LYS A 311 -3.21 16.18 -16.35
N VAL A 312 -2.91 17.02 -15.36
CA VAL A 312 -2.54 16.55 -14.02
C VAL A 312 -3.75 15.94 -13.31
N GLY A 313 -4.96 16.46 -13.54
CA GLY A 313 -6.19 15.87 -13.04
C GLY A 313 -6.43 14.45 -13.57
N LEU A 314 -6.21 14.22 -14.88
CA LEU A 314 -6.28 12.88 -15.47
C LEU A 314 -5.29 11.90 -14.82
N TYR A 315 -4.06 12.35 -14.52
CA TYR A 315 -3.10 11.53 -13.77
C TYR A 315 -3.63 11.18 -12.38
N TRP A 316 -4.12 12.19 -11.66
CA TRP A 316 -4.60 12.05 -10.29
C TRP A 316 -5.79 11.07 -10.20
N HIS A 317 -6.74 11.16 -11.13
CA HIS A 317 -7.86 10.23 -11.21
C HIS A 317 -7.41 8.80 -11.52
N PHE A 318 -6.41 8.64 -12.39
CA PHE A 318 -5.87 7.32 -12.68
C PHE A 318 -5.23 6.69 -11.43
N VAL A 319 -4.42 7.45 -10.70
CA VAL A 319 -3.79 6.99 -9.46
C VAL A 319 -4.86 6.58 -8.44
N ASP A 320 -5.89 7.40 -8.23
CA ASP A 320 -7.02 7.08 -7.34
C ASP A 320 -7.76 5.79 -7.76
N LEU A 321 -8.02 5.62 -9.06
CA LEU A 321 -8.64 4.40 -9.59
C LEU A 321 -7.79 3.15 -9.32
N VAL A 322 -6.47 3.23 -9.53
CA VAL A 322 -5.55 2.12 -9.21
C VAL A 322 -5.62 1.78 -7.72
N TRP A 323 -5.70 2.78 -6.84
CA TRP A 323 -5.82 2.56 -5.41
C TRP A 323 -7.07 1.75 -5.05
N VAL A 324 -8.23 2.04 -5.66
CA VAL A 324 -9.46 1.28 -5.41
C VAL A 324 -9.26 -0.22 -5.70
N PHE A 325 -8.52 -0.58 -6.75
CA PHE A 325 -8.19 -1.97 -7.04
C PHE A 325 -7.21 -2.55 -6.02
N VAL A 326 -6.13 -1.83 -5.69
CA VAL A 326 -5.15 -2.27 -4.67
C VAL A 326 -5.87 -2.50 -3.33
N PHE A 327 -6.71 -1.56 -2.90
CA PHE A 327 -7.54 -1.66 -1.71
C PHE A 327 -8.41 -2.92 -1.73
N THR A 328 -9.10 -3.16 -2.85
CA THR A 328 -9.96 -4.35 -2.98
C THR A 328 -9.18 -5.66 -2.84
N PHE A 329 -8.03 -5.80 -3.51
CA PHE A 329 -7.27 -7.06 -3.52
C PHE A 329 -6.49 -7.35 -2.24
N PHE A 330 -6.07 -6.33 -1.50
CA PHE A 330 -5.27 -6.51 -0.28
C PHE A 330 -6.12 -6.48 1.00
N TYR A 331 -7.19 -5.70 1.02
CA TYR A 331 -7.94 -5.44 2.26
C TYR A 331 -9.32 -6.07 2.28
N LEU A 332 -9.95 -6.33 1.12
CA LEU A 332 -11.31 -6.90 1.09
C LEU A 332 -11.37 -8.36 0.66
N VAL A 333 -10.54 -8.76 -0.32
CA VAL A 333 -10.68 -10.03 -1.04
C VAL A 333 -9.77 -11.10 -0.51
#